data_AF-A0A356TF01-F1
#
_entry.id   AF-A0A356TF01-F1
#
_cell.length_a   1.000
_cell.length_b   1.000
_cell.length_c   1.000
_cell.angle_alpha   90.00
_cell.angle_beta   90.00
_cell.angle_gamma   90.00
#
_symmetry.space_group_name_H-M   'P 1'
#
loop_
_entity.id
_entity.type
_entity.pdbx_description
1 polymer ?
#
loop_
_entity_poly.entity_id
_entity_poly.type
_entity_poly.pdbx_seq_one_letter_code
_entity_poly.pdbx_strand_id
1 'polypeptide(L)'
;YTVPLGKAKVVREGEGVTVVSWGAMVYEALSAAEQVAKDGVDCEVIDLRTLWPLDLDTVVESVKKTGRLVVVHEAPKACGFGAEVLQLVSEKAFLHFEAPPVRVTGFDTPFPYTLENE
;
A
#
# COMPACT_ATOMS: atom_id res chain seq x y z
N TYR A 1 17.05 -12.76 -16.15
CA TYR A 1 16.22 -11.56 -16.42
C TYR A 1 16.61 -10.47 -15.41
N THR A 2 16.22 -9.21 -15.64
CA THR A 2 16.45 -8.09 -14.71
C THR A 2 15.13 -7.51 -14.24
N VAL A 3 15.13 -6.90 -13.06
CA VAL A 3 13.99 -6.12 -12.53
C VAL A 3 14.46 -4.67 -12.37
N PRO A 4 13.79 -3.69 -13.01
CA PRO A 4 14.19 -2.29 -12.90
C PRO A 4 13.94 -1.73 -11.51
N LEU A 5 14.89 -0.95 -11.01
CA LEU A 5 14.73 -0.14 -9.80
C LEU A 5 13.83 1.07 -10.08
N GLY A 6 13.14 1.55 -9.05
CA GLY A 6 12.21 2.67 -9.17
C GLY A 6 10.98 2.33 -10.03
N LYS A 7 10.62 1.05 -10.09
CA LYS A 7 9.41 0.58 -10.77
C LYS A 7 8.59 -0.30 -9.86
N ALA A 8 7.36 0.12 -9.58
CA ALA A 8 6.39 -0.68 -8.85
C ALA A 8 5.81 -1.78 -9.75
N LYS A 9 5.13 -2.76 -9.17
CA LYS A 9 4.41 -3.81 -9.90
C LYS A 9 3.00 -3.91 -9.36
N VAL A 10 2.01 -3.77 -10.24
CA VAL A 10 0.65 -4.21 -9.93
C VAL A 10 0.66 -5.75 -9.92
N VAL A 11 0.47 -6.33 -8.73
CA VAL A 11 0.50 -7.79 -8.53
C VAL A 11 -0.90 -8.40 -8.55
N ARG A 12 -1.93 -7.57 -8.34
CA ARG A 12 -3.35 -7.89 -8.53
C ARG A 12 -4.04 -6.63 -9.07
N GLU A 13 -4.71 -6.75 -10.21
CA GLU A 13 -5.54 -5.66 -10.73
C GLU A 13 -6.84 -5.54 -9.92
N GLY A 14 -7.37 -4.32 -9.83
CA GLY A 14 -8.70 -4.08 -9.26
C GLY A 14 -9.19 -2.66 -9.48
N GLU A 15 -10.46 -2.41 -9.13
CA GLU A 15 -11.14 -1.12 -9.35
C GLU A 15 -11.71 -0.49 -8.07
N GLY A 16 -11.79 -1.20 -6.95
CA GLY A 16 -12.42 -0.70 -5.73
C GLY A 16 -11.49 0.09 -4.80
N VAL A 17 -10.30 -0.44 -4.49
CA VAL A 17 -9.32 0.19 -3.59
C VAL A 17 -7.88 -0.13 -4.00
N THR A 18 -7.00 0.87 -3.95
CA THR A 18 -5.56 0.68 -4.12
C THR A 18 -4.91 0.32 -2.79
N VAL A 19 -4.21 -0.81 -2.75
CA VAL A 19 -3.42 -1.29 -1.62
C VAL A 19 -1.95 -1.29 -2.02
N VAL A 20 -1.16 -0.45 -1.37
CA VAL A 20 0.29 -0.32 -1.61
C VAL A 20 1.06 -0.99 -0.49
N SER A 21 2.03 -1.83 -0.85
CA SER A 21 2.86 -2.57 0.09
C SER A 21 4.24 -2.86 -0.49
N TRP A 22 5.11 -3.49 0.30
CA TRP A 22 6.43 -3.98 -0.10
C TRP A 22 6.90 -5.11 0.82
N GLY A 23 7.85 -5.92 0.35
CA GLY A 23 8.41 -7.02 1.14
C GLY A 23 7.35 -8.05 1.54
N ALA A 24 7.41 -8.53 2.79
CA ALA A 24 6.50 -9.57 3.30
C ALA A 24 5.02 -9.13 3.28
N MET A 25 4.76 -7.83 3.49
CA MET A 25 3.42 -7.29 3.56
C MET A 25 2.67 -7.33 2.21
N VAL A 26 3.34 -7.63 1.10
CA VAL A 26 2.67 -7.87 -0.20
C VAL A 26 1.82 -9.13 -0.14
N TYR A 27 2.32 -10.18 0.52
CA TYR A 27 1.59 -11.45 0.66
C TYR A 27 0.38 -11.30 1.57
N GLU A 28 0.52 -10.55 2.68
CA GLU A 28 -0.60 -10.21 3.55
C GLU A 28 -1.66 -9.37 2.82
N ALA A 29 -1.23 -8.40 2.01
CA ALA A 29 -2.14 -7.59 1.19
C ALA A 29 -2.90 -8.44 0.15
N LEU A 30 -2.24 -9.40 -0.49
CA LEU A 30 -2.87 -10.34 -1.44
C LEU A 30 -3.87 -11.26 -0.73
N SER A 31 -3.48 -11.83 0.41
CA SER A 31 -4.36 -12.67 1.24
C SER A 31 -5.61 -11.91 1.70
N ALA A 32 -5.43 -10.67 2.17
CA ALA A 32 -6.54 -9.81 2.56
C ALA A 32 -7.44 -9.47 1.36
N ALA A 33 -6.87 -9.15 0.19
CA ALA A 33 -7.61 -8.89 -1.04
C ALA A 33 -8.46 -10.09 -1.48
N GLU A 34 -7.97 -11.32 -1.35
CA GLU A 34 -8.74 -12.53 -1.62
C GLU A 34 -9.88 -12.76 -0.64
N GLN A 35 -9.69 -12.40 0.64
CA GLN A 35 -10.72 -12.53 1.66
C GLN A 35 -11.87 -11.54 1.40
N VAL A 36 -11.57 -10.25 1.24
CA VAL A 36 -12.60 -9.21 1.06
C VAL A 36 -13.27 -9.25 -0.32
N ALA A 37 -12.64 -9.88 -1.32
CA ALA A 37 -13.27 -10.13 -2.61
C ALA A 37 -14.55 -10.99 -2.48
N LYS A 38 -14.63 -11.85 -1.45
CA LYS A 38 -15.84 -12.65 -1.14
C LYS A 38 -17.00 -11.77 -0.69
N ASP A 39 -16.70 -10.59 -0.14
CA ASP A 39 -17.65 -9.58 0.30
C ASP A 39 -17.90 -8.50 -0.79
N GLY A 40 -17.38 -8.71 -2.00
CA GLY A 40 -17.56 -7.80 -3.13
C GLY A 40 -16.61 -6.60 -3.16
N VAL A 41 -15.56 -6.58 -2.33
CA VAL A 41 -14.54 -5.52 -2.36
C VAL A 41 -13.41 -5.93 -3.29
N ASP A 42 -13.19 -5.13 -4.33
CA ASP A 42 -12.13 -5.38 -5.30
C ASP A 42 -10.89 -4.52 -5.04
N CYS A 43 -9.72 -5.16 -4.86
CA CYS A 43 -8.49 -4.50 -4.42
C CYS A 43 -7.40 -4.55 -5.50
N GLU A 44 -6.97 -3.40 -6.00
CA GLU A 44 -5.71 -3.32 -6.72
C GLU A 44 -4.54 -3.40 -5.73
N VAL A 45 -3.66 -4.39 -5.88
CA VAL A 45 -2.50 -4.56 -4.99
C VAL A 45 -1.22 -4.21 -5.74
N ILE A 46 -0.45 -3.28 -5.17
CA ILE A 46 0.81 -2.76 -5.72
C ILE A 46 1.96 -3.11 -4.80
N ASP A 47 2.96 -3.82 -5.34
CA ASP A 47 4.27 -3.99 -4.73
C ASP A 47 5.18 -2.84 -5.19
N LEU A 48 5.61 -1.97 -4.26
CA LEU A 48 6.49 -0.85 -4.58
C LEU A 48 7.85 -1.30 -5.10
N ARG A 49 8.39 -2.41 -4.58
CA ARG A 49 9.75 -2.94 -4.81
C ARG A 49 10.89 -2.00 -4.40
N THR A 50 10.89 -0.75 -4.85
CA THR A 50 11.86 0.30 -4.52
C THR A 50 11.16 1.40 -3.72
N LEU A 51 11.65 1.68 -2.52
CA LEU A 51 11.12 2.80 -1.72
C LEU A 51 11.66 4.13 -2.23
N TRP A 52 12.96 4.21 -2.56
CA TRP A 52 13.55 5.42 -3.11
C TRP A 52 14.58 5.12 -4.20
N PRO A 53 14.45 5.70 -5.41
CA PRO A 53 13.36 6.58 -5.86
C PRO A 53 12.02 5.84 -5.99
N LEU A 54 10.94 6.44 -5.49
CA LEU A 54 9.58 5.89 -5.50
C LEU A 54 8.96 5.97 -6.91
N ASP A 55 8.30 4.90 -7.36
CA ASP A 55 7.47 4.92 -8.59
C ASP A 55 6.09 5.52 -8.30
N LEU A 56 6.07 6.82 -8.03
CA LEU A 56 4.88 7.54 -7.59
C LEU A 56 3.77 7.54 -8.65
N ASP A 57 4.13 7.56 -9.93
CA ASP A 57 3.18 7.60 -11.04
C ASP A 57 2.27 6.36 -11.04
N THR A 58 2.82 5.16 -10.82
CA THR A 58 2.01 3.93 -10.75
C THR A 58 1.00 3.97 -9.60
N VAL A 59 1.38 4.49 -8.44
CA VAL A 59 0.47 4.59 -7.28
C VAL A 59 -0.61 5.65 -7.54
N VAL A 60 -0.24 6.81 -8.10
CA VAL A 60 -1.19 7.89 -8.40
C VAL A 60 -2.21 7.46 -9.45
N GLU A 61 -1.80 6.80 -10.53
CA GLU A 61 -2.75 6.35 -11.55
C GLU A 61 -3.70 5.28 -11.01
N SER A 62 -3.20 4.39 -10.15
CA SER A 62 -4.05 3.43 -9.43
C SER A 62 -5.08 4.13 -8.54
N VAL A 63 -4.66 5.11 -7.74
CA VAL A 63 -5.58 5.85 -6.85
C VAL A 63 -6.59 6.68 -7.64
N LYS A 64 -6.22 7.26 -8.79
CA LYS A 64 -7.19 7.92 -9.67
C LYS A 64 -8.24 6.96 -10.21
N LYS A 65 -7.86 5.70 -10.45
CA LYS A 65 -8.77 4.63 -10.89
C LYS A 65 -9.73 4.20 -9.76
N THR A 66 -9.21 3.96 -8.56
CA THR A 66 -9.98 3.34 -7.45
C THR A 66 -10.62 4.34 -6.48
N GLY A 67 -10.11 5.57 -6.44
CA GLY A 67 -10.53 6.63 -5.51
C GLY A 67 -10.15 6.40 -4.04
N ARG A 68 -9.42 5.32 -3.70
CA ARG A 68 -9.13 4.93 -2.31
C ARG A 68 -7.70 4.39 -2.18
N LEU A 69 -7.04 4.68 -1.05
CA LEU A 69 -5.68 4.23 -0.79
C LEU A 69 -5.54 3.63 0.62
N VAL A 70 -4.93 2.45 0.67
CA VAL A 70 -4.42 1.81 1.88
C VAL A 70 -2.91 1.57 1.69
N VAL A 71 -2.10 2.07 2.61
CA VAL A 71 -0.65 1.75 2.64
C VAL A 71 -0.37 0.78 3.78
N VAL A 72 0.28 -0.34 3.48
CA VAL A 72 0.56 -1.43 4.42
C VAL A 72 2.07 -1.59 4.58
N HIS A 73 2.56 -1.55 5.83
CA HIS A 73 3.96 -1.87 6.13
C HIS A 73 4.18 -2.30 7.58
N GLU A 74 5.13 -3.18 7.84
CA GLU A 74 5.42 -3.70 9.19
C GLU A 74 6.07 -2.67 10.14
N ALA A 75 6.75 -1.66 9.60
CA ALA A 75 7.43 -0.64 10.40
C ALA A 75 6.45 0.20 11.25
N PRO A 76 6.91 0.85 12.34
CA PRO A 76 6.12 1.76 13.15
C PRO A 76 5.41 2.84 12.34
N LYS A 77 4.28 3.32 12.87
CA LYS A 77 3.41 4.29 12.21
C LYS A 77 4.07 5.66 12.11
N ALA A 78 4.66 6.13 13.19
CA ALA A 78 5.34 7.42 13.25
C ALA A 78 6.63 7.38 12.42
N CYS A 79 6.81 8.38 11.56
CA CYS A 79 7.97 8.49 10.65
C CYS A 79 8.18 7.29 9.70
N GLY A 80 7.21 6.37 9.60
CA GLY A 80 7.25 5.27 8.65
C GLY A 80 7.07 5.75 7.20
N PHE A 81 7.65 5.03 6.24
CA PHE A 81 7.65 5.42 4.82
C PHE A 81 6.24 5.53 4.23
N GLY A 82 5.24 4.85 4.81
CA GLY A 82 3.85 5.01 4.39
C GLY A 82 3.29 6.43 4.59
N ALA A 83 3.89 7.25 5.47
CA ALA A 83 3.54 8.66 5.60
C ALA A 83 3.95 9.46 4.37
N GLU A 84 5.16 9.21 3.84
CA GLU A 84 5.67 9.88 2.62
C GLU A 84 4.85 9.49 1.39
N VAL A 85 4.56 8.19 1.22
CA VAL A 85 3.72 7.68 0.13
C VAL A 85 2.36 8.37 0.15
N LEU A 86 1.71 8.41 1.31
CA LEU A 86 0.39 9.02 1.45
C LEU A 86 0.43 10.52 1.12
N GLN A 87 1.41 11.26 1.65
CA GLN A 87 1.55 12.70 1.39
C GLN A 87 1.73 12.99 -0.10
N LEU A 88 2.68 12.32 -0.76
CA LEU A 88 2.99 12.53 -2.18
C LEU A 88 1.80 12.18 -3.08
N VAL A 89 1.06 11.12 -2.76
CA VAL A 89 -0.13 10.74 -3.51
C VAL A 89 -1.26 11.74 -3.24
N SER A 90 -1.45 12.18 -2.00
CA SER A 90 -2.44 13.21 -1.66
C SER A 90 -2.20 14.51 -2.41
N GLU A 91 -0.97 14.97 -2.55
CA GLU A 91 -0.65 16.17 -3.34
C GLU A 91 -1.04 16.05 -4.82
N LYS A 92 -0.94 14.85 -5.40
CA LYS A 92 -1.18 14.60 -6.83
C LYS A 92 -2.59 14.12 -7.16
N ALA A 93 -3.29 13.53 -6.19
CA ALA A 93 -4.58 12.88 -6.39
C ALA A 93 -5.68 13.38 -5.44
N PHE A 94 -5.47 14.52 -4.75
CA PHE A 94 -6.41 15.06 -3.75
C PHE A 94 -7.89 15.01 -4.18
N LEU A 95 -8.19 15.48 -5.40
CA LEU A 95 -9.56 15.55 -5.92
C LEU A 95 -10.18 14.20 -6.30
N HIS A 96 -9.40 13.12 -6.30
CA HIS A 96 -9.87 11.77 -6.65
C HIS A 96 -10.18 10.92 -5.42
N PHE A 97 -9.85 11.38 -4.20
CA PHE A 97 -10.14 10.61 -3.00
C PHE A 97 -11.63 10.60 -2.68
N GLU A 98 -12.23 9.42 -2.69
CA GLU A 98 -13.60 9.16 -2.22
C GLU A 98 -13.65 8.88 -0.71
N ALA A 99 -12.50 8.56 -0.10
CA ALA A 99 -12.35 8.34 1.33
C ALA A 99 -10.96 8.79 1.81
N PRO A 100 -10.80 9.13 3.11
CA PRO A 100 -9.48 9.42 3.66
C PRO A 100 -8.52 8.23 3.46
N PRO A 101 -7.30 8.46 2.95
CA PRO A 101 -6.31 7.39 2.82
C PRO A 101 -5.89 6.90 4.22
N VAL A 102 -5.66 5.59 4.34
CA VAL A 102 -5.32 4.96 5.63
C VAL A 102 -3.98 4.24 5.58
N ARG A 103 -3.37 4.09 6.75
CA ARG A 103 -2.11 3.37 6.93
C ARG A 103 -2.31 2.24 7.94
N VAL A 104 -2.00 1.02 7.53
CA VAL A 104 -1.98 -0.18 8.37
C VAL A 104 -0.52 -0.51 8.66
N THR A 105 -0.12 -0.36 9.92
CA THR A 105 1.29 -0.36 10.30
C THR A 105 1.54 -1.14 11.59
N GLY A 106 2.80 -1.42 11.88
CA GLY A 106 3.21 -1.77 13.24
C GLY A 106 2.93 -0.63 14.23
N PHE A 107 2.90 -0.96 15.52
CA PHE A 107 2.73 0.00 16.60
C PHE A 107 3.97 0.89 16.78
N ASP A 108 3.77 2.04 17.41
CA ASP A 108 4.85 2.96 17.79
C ASP A 108 5.58 2.48 19.06
N THR A 109 6.11 1.27 18.98
CA THR A 109 6.87 0.59 20.03
C THR A 109 8.07 -0.13 19.41
N PRO A 110 9.08 -0.53 20.20
CA PRO A 110 10.03 -1.53 19.76
C PRO A 110 9.30 -2.81 19.33
N PHE A 111 9.90 -3.54 18.38
CA PHE A 111 9.35 -4.82 17.94
C PHE A 111 9.35 -5.82 19.11
N PRO A 112 8.21 -6.45 19.43
CA PRO A 112 8.12 -7.34 20.58
C PRO A 112 8.82 -8.67 20.32
N TYR A 113 9.34 -9.31 21.38
CA TYR A 113 9.92 -10.65 21.27
C TYR A 113 8.85 -11.76 21.31
N THR A 114 7.89 -11.68 22.24
CA THR A 114 6.88 -12.73 22.45
C THR A 114 5.49 -12.40 21.94
N LEU A 115 5.23 -11.13 21.58
CA LEU A 115 3.89 -10.62 21.26
C LEU A 115 3.67 -10.43 19.76
N GLU A 116 4.53 -10.98 18.90
CA GLU A 116 4.41 -10.83 17.44
C GLU A 116 3.16 -11.55 16.89
N ASN A 117 2.79 -12.69 17.48
CA ASN A 117 1.68 -13.54 17.03
C ASN A 117 0.41 -13.39 17.89
N GLU A 118 0.37 -12.42 18.81
CA GLU A 118 -0.84 -12.10 19.58
C GLU A 118 -1.77 -11.18 18.78
#